data_AF-A0A915YVJ7-F1
#
_entry.id   AF-A0A915YVJ7-F1
#
_cell.length_a   1.000
_cell.length_b   1.000
_cell.length_c   1.000
_cell.angle_alpha   90.00
_cell.angle_beta   90.00
_cell.angle_gamma   90.00
#
_symmetry.space_group_name_H-M   'P 1'
#
loop_
_entity.id
_entity.type
_entity.pdbx_description
1 polymer ?
#
loop_
_entity_poly.entity_id
_entity_poly.type
_entity_poly.pdbx_seq_one_letter_code
_entity_poly.pdbx_strand_id
1 'polypeptide(L)'
;MQTAARGKATHNSTSTWTNALETFRKYIGLPGKIDDVNSKEELERQLVLFFVSCKQQNGAEYSVQSIKSARFAIARHINTYSKIRPQEITNKNIYSELYNAITGKIKLLTD
;
A
#
# COMPACT_ATOMS: atom_id res chain seq x y z
N MET A 1 -6.72 30.38 9.64
CA MET A 1 -6.69 29.79 8.28
C MET A 1 -5.59 28.72 8.22
N GLN A 2 -5.92 27.44 8.40
CA GLN A 2 -4.96 26.32 8.30
C GLN A 2 -5.57 25.22 7.42
N THR A 3 -5.45 25.33 6.09
CA THR A 3 -5.98 24.29 5.18
C THR A 3 -5.05 23.93 4.02
N ALA A 4 -3.97 24.69 3.75
CA ALA A 4 -3.08 24.41 2.62
C ALA A 4 -2.02 23.32 2.90
N ALA A 5 -1.49 23.22 4.12
CA ALA A 5 -0.38 22.30 4.43
C ALA A 5 -0.81 20.82 4.48
N ARG A 6 -2.06 20.55 4.90
CA ARG A 6 -2.59 19.19 5.08
C ARG A 6 -2.77 18.46 3.76
N GLY A 7 -3.16 19.17 2.69
CA GLY A 7 -3.28 18.61 1.34
C GLY A 7 -1.93 18.21 0.75
N LYS A 8 -0.90 19.06 0.92
CA LYS A 8 0.44 18.84 0.37
C LYS A 8 1.17 17.66 1.03
N ALA A 9 1.10 17.55 2.37
CA ALA A 9 1.69 16.41 3.10
C ALA A 9 1.00 15.06 2.77
N THR A 10 -0.33 15.10 2.58
CA THR A 10 -1.12 13.92 2.24
C THR A 10 -0.84 13.43 0.82
N HIS A 11 -0.72 14.36 -0.14
CA HIS A 11 -0.33 14.06 -1.51
C HIS A 11 1.09 13.46 -1.56
N ASN A 12 2.05 14.09 -0.88
CA ASN A 12 3.43 13.59 -0.82
C ASN A 12 3.51 12.18 -0.23
N SER A 13 2.78 11.90 0.85
CA SER A 13 2.74 10.56 1.46
C SER A 13 2.13 9.52 0.51
N THR A 14 1.11 9.91 -0.25
CA THR A 14 0.47 9.03 -1.25
C THR A 14 1.44 8.69 -2.38
N SER A 15 2.09 9.70 -2.96
CA SER A 15 3.10 9.49 -4.00
C SER A 15 4.28 8.66 -3.50
N THR A 16 4.74 8.84 -2.26
CA THR A 16 5.83 8.02 -1.69
C THR A 16 5.48 6.54 -1.63
N TRP A 17 4.32 6.19 -1.09
CA TRP A 17 3.93 4.78 -0.95
C TRP A 17 3.54 4.13 -2.27
N THR A 18 2.88 4.86 -3.17
CA THR A 18 2.63 4.36 -4.53
C THR A 18 3.95 4.15 -5.28
N ASN A 19 4.92 5.07 -5.18
CA ASN A 19 6.23 4.90 -5.83
C ASN A 19 7.01 3.71 -5.24
N ALA A 20 6.93 3.50 -3.92
CA ALA A 20 7.54 2.33 -3.27
C ALA A 20 6.90 1.02 -3.77
N LEU A 21 5.57 0.99 -3.90
CA LEU A 21 4.84 -0.15 -4.47
C LEU A 21 5.24 -0.41 -5.92
N GLU A 22 5.30 0.62 -6.76
CA GLU A 22 5.70 0.49 -8.16
C GLU A 22 7.16 0.04 -8.31
N THR A 23 8.05 0.53 -7.43
CA THR A 23 9.46 0.08 -7.38
C THR A 23 9.55 -1.40 -7.00
N PHE A 24 8.79 -1.82 -5.99
CA PHE A 24 8.70 -3.23 -5.60
C PHE A 24 8.18 -4.10 -6.76
N ARG A 25 7.09 -3.70 -7.41
CA ARG A 25 6.50 -4.43 -8.55
C ARG A 25 7.50 -4.62 -9.68
N LYS A 26 8.28 -3.58 -10.01
CA LYS A 26 9.38 -3.66 -10.97
C LYS A 26 10.48 -4.62 -10.52
N TYR A 27 10.87 -4.57 -9.24
CA TYR A 27 11.90 -5.43 -8.67
C TYR A 27 11.54 -6.92 -8.77
N ILE A 28 10.27 -7.28 -8.55
CA ILE A 28 9.78 -8.66 -8.68
C ILE A 28 9.29 -9.03 -10.10
N GLY A 29 9.51 -8.15 -11.10
CA GLY A 29 9.20 -8.43 -12.50
C GLY A 29 7.72 -8.38 -12.89
N LEU A 30 6.86 -7.70 -12.13
CA LEU A 30 5.45 -7.55 -12.47
C LEU A 30 5.25 -6.51 -13.59
N PRO A 31 4.42 -6.81 -14.61
CA PRO A 31 4.18 -5.89 -15.72
C PRO A 31 3.23 -4.75 -15.33
N GLY A 32 3.32 -3.64 -16.08
CA GLY A 32 2.38 -2.52 -16.01
C GLY A 32 2.38 -1.77 -14.67
N LYS A 33 1.41 -0.88 -14.47
CA LYS A 33 1.19 -0.17 -13.20
C LYS A 33 0.18 -0.90 -12.32
N ILE A 34 0.17 -0.60 -11.02
CA ILE A 34 -0.83 -1.19 -10.12
C ILE A 34 -2.26 -0.80 -10.55
N ASP A 35 -2.37 0.35 -11.20
CA ASP A 35 -3.61 0.86 -11.78
C ASP A 35 -4.15 -0.02 -12.93
N ASP A 36 -3.28 -0.80 -13.59
CA ASP A 36 -3.61 -1.67 -14.71
C ASP A 36 -4.09 -3.07 -14.28
N VAL A 37 -4.02 -3.39 -12.98
CA VAL A 37 -4.48 -4.68 -12.46
C VAL A 37 -6.00 -4.79 -12.63
N ASN A 38 -6.44 -5.89 -13.24
CA ASN A 38 -7.82 -6.07 -13.71
C ASN A 38 -8.67 -6.99 -12.82
N SER A 39 -8.12 -7.58 -11.77
CA SER A 39 -8.87 -8.41 -10.83
C SER A 39 -8.54 -8.07 -9.38
N LYS A 40 -9.53 -8.22 -8.51
CA LYS A 40 -9.39 -7.97 -7.07
C LYS A 40 -8.37 -8.93 -6.46
N GLU A 41 -8.41 -10.19 -6.85
CA GLU A 41 -7.54 -11.26 -6.34
C GLU A 41 -6.07 -10.98 -6.65
N GLU A 42 -5.76 -10.56 -7.88
CA GLU A 42 -4.38 -10.21 -8.24
C GLU A 42 -3.93 -8.93 -7.54
N LEU A 43 -4.82 -7.94 -7.38
CA LEU A 43 -4.52 -6.75 -6.59
C LEU A 43 -4.21 -7.12 -5.13
N GLU A 44 -5.04 -7.96 -4.49
CA GLU A 44 -4.82 -8.40 -3.11
C GLU A 44 -3.49 -9.15 -2.97
N ARG A 45 -3.18 -10.07 -3.90
CA ARG A 45 -1.91 -10.80 -3.92
C ARG A 45 -0.70 -9.87 -4.00
N GLN A 46 -0.70 -8.91 -4.93
CA GLN A 46 0.40 -7.97 -5.09
C GLN A 46 0.60 -7.08 -3.84
N LEU A 47 -0.49 -6.66 -3.20
CA LEU A 47 -0.43 -5.88 -1.96
C LEU A 47 0.08 -6.71 -0.78
N VAL A 48 -0.34 -7.97 -0.64
CA VAL A 48 0.19 -8.89 0.39
C VAL A 48 1.70 -9.04 0.24
N LEU A 49 2.17 -9.34 -0.97
CA LEU A 49 3.61 -9.49 -1.25
C LEU A 49 4.39 -8.21 -0.90
N PHE A 50 3.84 -7.05 -1.25
CA PHE A 50 4.44 -5.76 -0.92
C PHE A 50 4.56 -5.55 0.59
N PHE A 51 3.48 -5.71 1.36
CA PHE A 51 3.49 -5.44 2.81
C PHE A 51 4.32 -6.42 3.63
N VAL A 52 4.41 -7.69 3.20
CA VAL A 52 5.30 -8.67 3.84
C VAL A 52 6.77 -8.29 3.59
N SER A 53 7.09 -7.81 2.39
CA SER A 53 8.46 -7.56 1.94
C SER A 53 8.95 -6.13 2.17
N CYS A 54 8.06 -5.18 2.52
CA CYS A 54 8.42 -3.76 2.53
C CYS A 54 9.45 -3.44 3.63
N LYS A 55 10.58 -2.89 3.19
CA LYS A 55 11.70 -2.41 4.01
C LYS A 55 12.16 -1.05 3.48
N GLN A 56 12.82 -0.30 4.35
CA GLN A 56 13.53 0.92 3.97
C GLN A 56 14.72 0.57 3.06
N GLN A 57 15.23 1.56 2.31
CA GLN A 57 16.37 1.37 1.40
C GLN A 57 17.64 0.88 2.09
N ASN A 58 17.84 1.25 3.37
CA ASN A 58 18.94 0.77 4.20
C ASN A 58 18.71 -0.64 4.78
N GLY A 59 17.64 -1.33 4.36
CA GLY A 59 17.27 -2.65 4.87
C GLY A 59 16.54 -2.66 6.21
N ALA A 60 16.37 -1.50 6.86
CA ALA A 60 15.64 -1.39 8.11
C ALA A 60 14.13 -1.55 7.90
N GLU A 61 13.44 -2.03 8.93
CA GLU A 61 11.98 -2.12 8.92
C GLU A 61 11.34 -0.72 8.99
N TYR A 62 10.16 -0.57 8.40
CA TYR A 62 9.34 0.64 8.60
C TYR A 62 8.65 0.61 9.97
N SER A 63 8.36 1.79 10.54
CA SER A 63 7.57 1.87 11.76
C SER A 63 6.14 1.34 11.55
N VAL A 64 5.50 0.86 12.62
CA VAL A 64 4.08 0.43 12.61
C VAL A 64 3.16 1.53 12.05
N GLN A 65 3.40 2.80 12.40
CA GLN A 65 2.61 3.92 11.90
C GLN A 65 2.82 4.17 10.41
N SER A 66 4.04 3.98 9.92
CA SER A 66 4.36 4.03 8.48
C SER A 66 3.62 2.95 7.70
N ILE A 67 3.61 1.70 8.20
CA ILE A 67 2.87 0.58 7.57
C ILE A 67 1.37 0.88 7.50
N LYS A 68 0.77 1.35 8.60
CA LYS A 68 -0.65 1.75 8.63
C LYS A 68 -0.92 2.87 7.62
N SER A 69 -0.05 3.88 7.57
CA SER A 69 -0.18 5.02 6.65
C SER A 69 -0.08 4.58 5.19
N ALA A 70 0.82 3.65 4.87
CA ALA A 70 0.97 3.07 3.54
C ALA A 70 -0.33 2.43 3.03
N ARG A 71 -1.02 1.68 3.90
CA ARG A 71 -2.31 1.04 3.56
C ARG A 71 -3.34 2.06 3.10
N PHE A 72 -3.51 3.15 3.85
CA PHE A 72 -4.47 4.21 3.50
C PHE A 72 -4.07 4.99 2.25
N ALA A 73 -2.78 5.26 2.08
CA ALA A 73 -2.24 5.90 0.89
C ALA A 73 -2.53 5.09 -0.38
N ILE A 74 -2.21 3.80 -0.36
CA ILE A 74 -2.46 2.89 -1.49
C ILE A 74 -3.96 2.75 -1.73
N ALA A 75 -4.77 2.58 -0.68
CA ALA A 75 -6.23 2.49 -0.82
C ALA A 75 -6.82 3.73 -1.51
N ARG A 76 -6.34 4.94 -1.16
CA ARG A 76 -6.73 6.18 -1.83
C ARG A 76 -6.30 6.20 -3.30
N HIS A 77 -5.06 5.78 -3.59
CA HIS A 77 -4.53 5.76 -4.96
C HIS A 77 -5.36 4.84 -5.85
N ILE A 78 -5.60 3.60 -5.42
CA ILE A 78 -6.40 2.62 -6.16
C ILE A 78 -7.80 3.14 -6.45
N ASN A 79 -8.48 3.71 -5.44
CA ASN A 79 -9.82 4.25 -5.63
C ASN A 79 -9.87 5.50 -6.53
N THR A 80 -8.73 6.16 -6.75
CA THR A 80 -8.64 7.30 -7.67
C THR A 80 -8.34 6.86 -9.10
N TYR A 81 -7.39 5.92 -9.29
CA TYR A 81 -6.77 5.68 -10.60
C TYR A 81 -6.95 4.28 -11.17
N SER A 82 -7.22 3.26 -10.35
CA SER A 82 -7.27 1.86 -10.80
C SER A 82 -8.47 1.58 -11.71
N LYS A 83 -8.32 0.67 -12.66
CA LYS A 83 -9.40 0.19 -13.55
C LYS A 83 -10.54 -0.49 -12.79
N ILE A 84 -10.24 -1.16 -11.69
CA ILE A 84 -11.23 -1.91 -10.89
C ILE A 84 -11.84 -1.10 -9.76
N ARG A 85 -11.64 0.23 -9.73
CA ARG A 85 -12.25 1.08 -8.69
C ARG A 85 -13.79 1.03 -8.76
N PRO A 86 -14.50 1.17 -7.62
CA PRO A 86 -13.97 1.32 -6.26
C PRO A 86 -13.56 -0.02 -5.62
N GLN A 87 -12.65 0.03 -4.64
CA GLN A 87 -12.15 -1.12 -3.88
C GLN A 87 -12.09 -0.84 -2.38
N GLU A 88 -12.59 -1.75 -1.56
CA GLU A 88 -12.61 -1.64 -0.09
C GLU A 88 -11.35 -2.21 0.58
N ILE A 89 -10.16 -1.76 0.17
CA ILE A 89 -8.85 -2.25 0.65
C ILE A 89 -8.69 -2.21 2.18
N THR A 90 -9.40 -1.29 2.85
CA THR A 90 -9.39 -1.14 4.31
C THR A 90 -10.31 -2.12 5.04
N ASN A 91 -11.25 -2.75 4.34
CA ASN A 91 -12.25 -3.66 4.90
C ASN A 91 -11.66 -5.08 5.07
N LYS A 92 -11.51 -5.51 6.33
CA LYS A 92 -10.94 -6.82 6.69
C LYS A 92 -11.74 -8.02 6.18
N ASN A 93 -13.04 -7.85 5.92
CA ASN A 93 -13.89 -8.94 5.44
C ASN A 93 -13.77 -9.11 3.92
N ILE A 94 -13.34 -8.06 3.21
CA ILE A 94 -13.20 -8.07 1.75
C ILE A 94 -11.76 -8.37 1.35
N TYR A 95 -10.79 -7.74 2.01
CA TYR A 95 -9.35 -7.93 1.81
C TYR A 95 -8.73 -8.62 3.02
N SER A 96 -9.18 -9.86 3.28
CA SER A 96 -8.84 -10.59 4.50
C SER A 96 -7.38 -11.04 4.53
N GLU A 97 -6.84 -11.45 3.38
CA GLU A 97 -5.45 -11.91 3.27
C GLU A 97 -4.50 -10.72 3.47
N LEU A 98 -4.81 -9.59 2.83
CA LEU A 98 -4.08 -8.35 3.04
C LEU A 98 -4.13 -7.89 4.49
N TYR A 99 -5.29 -7.96 5.13
CA TYR A 99 -5.43 -7.58 6.54
C TYR A 99 -4.56 -8.45 7.45
N ASN A 100 -4.57 -9.77 7.23
CA ASN A 100 -3.77 -10.71 7.99
C ASN A 100 -2.27 -10.50 7.77
N ALA A 101 -1.83 -10.25 6.52
CA ALA A 101 -0.44 -9.97 6.19
C ALA A 101 0.07 -8.71 6.89
N ILE A 102 -0.69 -7.61 6.84
CA ILE A 102 -0.34 -6.36 7.53
C ILE A 102 -0.31 -6.55 9.04
N THR A 103 -1.27 -7.29 9.59
CA THR A 103 -1.32 -7.57 11.04
C THR A 103 -0.14 -8.43 11.49
N GLY A 104 0.22 -9.46 10.72
CA GLY A 104 1.40 -10.29 10.97
C GLY A 104 2.68 -9.46 10.94
N LYS A 105 2.84 -8.60 9.92
CA LYS A 105 3.97 -7.66 9.84
C LYS A 105 4.05 -6.74 11.05
N ILE A 106 2.93 -6.14 11.48
CA ILE A 106 2.89 -5.26 12.66
C ILE A 106 3.30 -6.01 13.94
N LYS A 107 2.85 -7.26 14.12
CA LYS A 107 3.25 -8.08 15.28
C LYS A 107 4.77 -8.27 15.33
N LEU A 108 5.39 -8.61 14.20
CA LEU A 108 6.85 -8.77 14.09
C LEU A 108 7.65 -7.49 14.38
N LEU A 109 7.02 -6.31 14.25
CA LEU A 109 7.66 -5.01 14.50
C LEU A 109 7.50 -4.52 15.95
N THR A 110 6.64 -5.18 16.72
CA THR A 110 6.27 -4.75 18.08
C THR A 110 6.79 -5.72 19.15
N ASP A 111 7.19 -6.92 18.73
CA ASP A 111 7.91 -7.91 19.54
C ASP A 111 9.41 -7.54 19.61
#